data_AF-A0A6G0TH51-F1
#
_entry.id   AF-A0A6G0TH51-F1
#
_cell.length_a   1.000
_cell.length_b   1.000
_cell.length_c   1.000
_cell.angle_alpha   90.00
_cell.angle_beta   90.00
_cell.angle_gamma   90.00
#
_symmetry.space_group_name_H-M   'P 1'
#
loop_
_entity.id
_entity.type
_entity.pdbx_description
1 polymer ?
#
loop_
_entity_poly.entity_id
_entity_poly.type
_entity_poly.pdbx_seq_one_letter_code
_entity_poly.pdbx_strand_id
1 'polypeptide(L)'
;MIIQNVDFIEYFNKNSIENCLNLFYYHIRYIMDHFIPKIQIRESEYPKWFSKELRTLIKQKKIPHNIYKYSNNITNYQKFSNLRTKCKHLRHRDYTLHIQISQNAVKSNPKLFWEFVNENNKNSHKLPNTMSYLDKEVNNGNDIIDIFNELWNINYKTAIGPDEISPLFLKKCAFLLTPAITSLFNKYFSRTMEILIYNPDFQKKQQMLNKQLLSYI
;
A
#
# COMPACT_ATOMS: atom_id res chain seq x y z
N MET A 1 -8.76 14.08 18.61
CA MET A 1 -9.70 14.43 19.69
C MET A 1 -10.97 13.57 19.72
N ILE A 2 -11.47 13.02 18.60
CA ILE A 2 -12.72 12.21 18.59
C ILE A 2 -12.50 10.76 19.06
N ILE A 3 -11.38 10.10 18.70
CA ILE A 3 -11.13 8.70 19.09
C ILE A 3 -10.84 8.53 20.60
N GLN A 4 -10.27 9.54 21.25
CA GLN A 4 -9.90 9.45 22.67
C GLN A 4 -11.09 9.42 23.64
N ASN A 5 -12.28 9.79 23.19
CA ASN A 5 -13.48 9.91 24.03
C ASN A 5 -14.55 8.83 23.77
N VAL A 6 -14.29 7.88 22.86
CA VAL A 6 -15.17 6.73 22.70
C VAL A 6 -14.61 5.64 23.60
N ASP A 7 -15.35 5.28 24.65
CA ASP A 7 -15.03 4.13 25.49
C ASP A 7 -15.34 2.83 24.70
N PHE A 8 -14.44 2.54 23.75
CA PHE A 8 -14.54 1.38 22.87
C PHE A 8 -14.68 0.09 23.68
N ILE A 9 -14.12 0.04 24.89
CA ILE A 9 -14.18 -1.13 25.76
C ILE A 9 -15.62 -1.35 26.22
N GLU A 10 -16.29 -0.34 26.75
CA GLU A 10 -17.68 -0.48 27.21
C GLU A 10 -18.65 -0.79 26.06
N TYR A 11 -18.49 -0.10 24.93
CA TYR A 11 -19.34 -0.32 23.75
C TYR A 11 -19.11 -1.69 23.12
N PHE A 12 -17.84 -2.12 22.97
CA PHE A 12 -17.53 -3.42 22.39
C PHE A 12 -18.00 -4.56 23.28
N ASN A 13 -17.99 -4.42 24.60
CA ASN A 13 -18.52 -5.45 25.49
C ASN A 13 -20.03 -5.69 25.31
N LYS A 14 -20.82 -4.65 24.98
CA LYS A 14 -22.29 -4.73 24.91
C LYS A 14 -22.86 -5.13 23.55
N ASN A 15 -22.05 -5.14 22.49
CA ASN A 15 -22.53 -5.33 21.11
C ASN A 15 -22.01 -6.62 20.45
N SER A 16 -22.65 -7.06 19.36
CA SER A 16 -22.12 -8.17 18.55
C SER A 16 -20.79 -7.78 17.88
N ILE A 17 -19.98 -8.77 17.52
CA ILE A 17 -18.68 -8.52 16.87
C ILE A 17 -18.86 -7.82 15.54
N GLU A 18 -19.88 -8.21 14.78
CA GLU A 18 -20.23 -7.62 13.50
C GLU A 18 -20.51 -6.11 13.66
N ASN A 19 -21.26 -5.72 14.69
CA ASN A 19 -21.55 -4.32 14.98
C ASN A 19 -20.30 -3.55 15.45
N CYS A 20 -19.42 -4.19 16.23
CA CYS A 20 -18.17 -3.60 16.69
C CYS A 20 -17.24 -3.30 15.51
N LEU A 21 -17.08 -4.26 14.59
CA LEU A 21 -16.29 -4.10 13.37
C LEU A 21 -16.85 -3.00 12.47
N ASN A 22 -18.16 -2.99 12.24
CA ASN A 22 -18.80 -1.97 11.42
C ASN A 22 -18.57 -0.56 11.98
N LEU A 23 -18.71 -0.39 13.29
CA LEU A 23 -18.47 0.91 13.93
C LEU A 23 -16.98 1.32 13.86
N PHE A 24 -16.07 0.36 14.07
CA PHE A 24 -14.64 0.60 13.95
C PHE A 24 -14.26 1.10 12.55
N TYR A 25 -14.70 0.40 11.51
CA TYR A 25 -14.43 0.83 10.13
C TYR A 25 -15.14 2.13 9.77
N TYR A 26 -16.35 2.37 10.28
CA TYR A 26 -17.05 3.63 10.10
C TYR A 26 -16.22 4.83 10.60
N HIS A 27 -15.69 4.75 11.82
CA HIS A 27 -14.88 5.83 12.38
C HIS A 27 -13.54 6.00 11.67
N ILE A 28 -12.88 4.91 11.27
CA ILE A 28 -11.66 5.00 10.45
C ILE A 28 -11.93 5.72 9.14
N ARG A 29 -12.97 5.30 8.40
CA ARG A 29 -13.33 5.91 7.11
C ARG A 29 -13.72 7.38 7.28
N TYR A 30 -14.51 7.70 8.30
CA TYR A 30 -14.85 9.07 8.66
C TYR A 30 -13.59 9.93 8.88
N ILE A 31 -12.61 9.42 9.63
CA ILE A 31 -11.37 10.15 9.90
C ILE A 31 -10.55 10.33 8.62
N MET A 32 -10.46 9.28 7.80
CA MET A 32 -9.75 9.35 6.53
C MET A 32 -10.37 10.39 5.61
N ASP A 33 -11.70 10.42 5.47
CA ASP A 33 -12.37 11.35 4.57
C ASP A 33 -12.33 12.80 5.03
N HIS A 34 -12.38 13.05 6.34
CA HIS A 34 -12.45 14.42 6.88
C HIS A 34 -11.10 15.04 7.21
N PHE A 35 -10.07 14.24 7.51
CA PHE A 35 -8.79 14.77 8.00
C PHE A 35 -7.59 14.43 7.11
N ILE A 36 -7.73 13.57 6.09
CA ILE A 36 -6.65 13.27 5.16
C ILE A 36 -6.86 14.02 3.84
N PRO A 37 -6.00 14.98 3.48
CA PRO A 37 -6.11 15.68 2.21
C PRO A 37 -5.88 14.71 1.05
N LYS A 38 -6.86 14.65 0.13
CA LYS A 38 -6.77 13.83 -1.09
C LYS A 38 -5.92 14.56 -2.12
N ILE A 39 -4.78 13.99 -2.51
CA ILE A 39 -3.89 14.54 -3.53
C ILE A 39 -4.13 13.80 -4.84
N GLN A 40 -4.42 14.53 -5.91
CA GLN A 40 -4.42 13.97 -7.25
C GLN A 40 -2.99 13.90 -7.78
N ILE A 41 -2.43 12.69 -7.84
CA ILE A 41 -1.17 12.45 -8.53
C ILE A 41 -1.48 12.31 -10.03
N ARG A 42 -1.07 13.30 -10.81
CA ARG A 42 -1.14 13.20 -12.28
C ARG A 42 0.11 12.49 -12.76
N GLU A 43 -0.07 11.34 -13.40
CA GLU A 43 1.03 10.69 -14.09
C GLU A 43 1.51 11.59 -15.24
N SER A 44 2.84 11.65 -15.44
CA SER A 44 3.38 12.38 -16.57
C SER A 44 3.13 11.59 -17.84
N GLU A 45 2.57 12.24 -18.88
CA GLU A 45 2.52 11.68 -20.24
C GLU A 45 3.91 11.40 -20.84
N TYR A 46 4.97 11.90 -20.20
CA TYR A 46 6.35 11.75 -20.66
C TYR A 46 7.11 10.76 -19.77
N PRO A 47 8.02 9.95 -20.35
CA PRO A 47 8.95 9.14 -19.58
C PRO A 47 9.74 10.00 -18.58
N LYS A 48 10.06 9.45 -17.41
CA LYS A 48 10.74 10.18 -16.33
C LYS A 48 12.08 10.78 -16.76
N TRP A 49 12.78 10.13 -17.67
CA TRP A 49 14.07 10.57 -18.19
C TRP A 49 13.99 11.75 -19.18
N PHE A 50 12.80 12.20 -19.58
CA PHE A 50 12.68 13.38 -20.44
C PHE A 50 13.01 14.65 -19.66
N SER A 51 14.01 15.39 -20.13
CA SER A 51 14.27 16.72 -19.61
C SER A 51 13.07 17.66 -19.81
N LYS A 52 12.96 18.69 -18.96
CA LYS A 52 11.99 19.78 -19.14
C LYS A 52 12.18 20.46 -20.51
N GLU A 53 13.44 20.59 -20.94
CA GLU A 53 13.83 21.12 -22.24
C GLU A 53 13.23 20.31 -23.40
N LEU A 54 13.43 18.99 -23.41
CA LEU A 54 12.90 18.10 -24.44
C LEU A 54 11.36 18.15 -24.49
N ARG A 55 10.70 18.15 -23.33
CA ARG A 55 9.23 18.27 -23.25
C ARG A 55 8.73 19.57 -23.87
N THR A 56 9.39 20.68 -23.58
CA THR A 56 9.06 22.00 -24.15
C THR A 56 9.24 22.00 -25.66
N LEU A 57 10.34 21.46 -26.18
CA LEU A 57 10.58 21.40 -27.62
C LEU A 57 9.61 20.49 -28.36
N ILE A 58 9.20 19.36 -27.76
CA ILE A 58 8.15 18.50 -28.33
C ILE A 58 6.84 19.27 -28.49
N LYS A 59 6.47 20.10 -27.50
CA LYS A 59 5.28 20.94 -27.57
C LYS A 59 5.43 22.06 -28.61
N GLN A 60 6.54 22.79 -28.58
CA GLN A 60 6.83 23.88 -29.51
C GLN A 60 6.86 23.40 -30.97
N LYS A 61 7.38 22.19 -31.24
CA LYS A 61 7.40 21.60 -32.59
C LYS A 61 6.00 21.38 -33.18
N LYS A 62 4.98 21.13 -32.36
CA LYS A 62 3.61 20.85 -32.84
C LYS A 62 3.00 22.07 -33.53
N ILE A 63 3.26 23.29 -33.02
CA ILE A 63 2.67 24.53 -33.52
C ILE A 63 3.03 24.80 -35.01
N PRO A 64 4.31 24.94 -35.42
CA PRO A 64 4.65 25.21 -36.81
C PRO A 64 4.32 24.03 -37.74
N HIS A 65 4.30 22.79 -37.23
CA HIS A 65 3.86 21.63 -38.01
C HIS A 65 2.37 21.72 -38.36
N ASN A 66 1.54 22.05 -37.38
CA ASN A 66 0.11 22.24 -37.59
C ASN A 66 -0.12 23.38 -38.58
N ILE A 67 0.53 24.53 -38.39
CA ILE A 67 0.40 25.67 -39.32
C ILE A 67 0.86 25.28 -40.73
N TYR A 68 1.98 24.57 -40.88
CA TYR A 68 2.44 24.08 -42.18
C TYR A 68 1.40 23.18 -42.87
N LYS A 69 0.75 22.26 -42.13
CA LYS A 69 -0.27 21.37 -42.69
C LYS A 69 -1.45 22.10 -43.34
N TYR A 70 -1.83 23.27 -42.82
CA TYR A 70 -2.96 24.04 -43.35
C TYR A 70 -2.54 25.14 -44.34
N SER A 71 -1.37 25.75 -44.15
CA SER A 71 -0.92 26.91 -44.95
C SER A 71 0.07 26.57 -46.06
N ASN A 72 0.66 25.37 -46.06
CA ASN A 72 1.75 24.92 -46.93
C ASN A 72 2.97 25.88 -46.99
N ASN A 73 3.14 26.73 -45.96
CA ASN A 73 4.20 27.72 -45.92
C ASN A 73 5.57 27.10 -45.58
N ILE A 74 6.53 27.26 -46.50
CA ILE A 74 7.90 26.70 -46.40
C ILE A 74 8.66 27.16 -45.14
N THR A 75 8.43 28.38 -44.66
CA THR A 75 9.11 28.89 -43.46
C THR A 75 8.67 28.14 -42.20
N ASN A 76 7.40 27.76 -42.13
CA ASN A 76 6.88 26.94 -41.04
C ASN A 76 7.41 25.50 -41.11
N TYR A 77 7.58 24.97 -42.31
CA TYR A 77 8.25 23.69 -42.51
C TYR A 77 9.71 23.72 -42.02
N GLN A 78 10.48 24.74 -42.39
CA GLN A 78 11.86 24.91 -41.92
C GLN A 78 11.93 25.02 -40.40
N LYS A 79 11.05 25.82 -39.78
CA LYS A 79 10.94 25.91 -38.30
C LYS A 79 10.63 24.55 -37.67
N PHE A 80 9.67 23.81 -38.23
CA PHE A 80 9.34 22.45 -37.78
C PHE A 80 10.53 21.49 -37.91
N SER A 81 11.22 21.51 -39.05
CA SER A 81 12.38 20.66 -39.34
C SER A 81 13.50 20.91 -38.33
N ASN A 82 13.85 22.18 -38.09
CA ASN A 82 14.84 22.57 -37.10
C ASN A 82 14.47 22.10 -35.69
N LEU A 83 13.22 22.28 -35.28
CA LEU A 83 12.72 21.81 -33.97
C LEU A 83 12.71 20.27 -33.88
N ARG A 84 12.42 19.57 -34.97
CA ARG A 84 12.48 18.09 -35.04
C ARG A 84 13.91 17.60 -34.84
N THR A 85 14.90 18.24 -35.48
CA THR A 85 16.32 17.91 -35.32
C THR A 85 16.78 18.13 -33.89
N LYS A 86 16.42 19.27 -33.28
CA LYS A 86 16.70 19.56 -31.85
C LYS A 86 16.08 18.50 -30.94
N CYS A 87 14.82 18.12 -31.15
CA CYS A 87 14.16 17.06 -30.38
C CYS A 87 14.90 15.72 -30.51
N LYS A 88 15.33 15.33 -31.72
CA LYS A 88 16.07 14.08 -31.95
C LYS A 88 17.38 14.06 -31.17
N HIS A 89 18.13 15.16 -31.24
CA HIS A 89 19.40 15.30 -30.51
C HIS A 89 19.20 15.20 -28.99
N LEU A 90 18.28 16.00 -28.44
CA LEU A 90 18.01 16.00 -27.00
C LEU A 90 17.45 14.67 -26.49
N ARG A 91 16.60 13.99 -27.28
CA ARG A 91 16.12 12.66 -26.93
C ARG A 91 17.27 11.66 -26.79
N HIS A 92 18.24 11.71 -27.70
CA HIS A 92 19.40 10.84 -27.63
C HIS A 92 20.27 11.19 -26.41
N ARG A 93 20.58 12.46 -26.19
CA ARG A 93 21.32 12.95 -25.02
C ARG A 93 20.67 12.48 -23.71
N ASP A 94 19.39 12.76 -23.53
CA ASP A 94 18.65 12.47 -22.30
C ASP A 94 18.60 10.96 -22.02
N TYR A 95 18.39 10.14 -23.06
CA TYR A 95 18.40 8.69 -22.92
C TYR A 95 19.79 8.15 -22.55
N THR A 96 20.85 8.63 -23.20
CA THR A 96 22.24 8.24 -22.88
C THR A 96 22.59 8.58 -21.43
N LEU A 97 22.24 9.79 -20.97
CA LEU A 97 22.42 10.21 -19.58
C LEU A 97 21.65 9.30 -18.61
N HIS A 98 20.40 8.97 -18.92
CA HIS A 98 19.60 8.07 -18.11
C HIS A 98 20.22 6.68 -17.95
N ILE A 99 20.74 6.10 -19.04
CA ILE A 99 21.45 4.83 -18.99
C ILE A 99 22.72 4.94 -18.13
N GLN A 100 23.52 5.99 -18.32
CA GLN A 100 24.75 6.20 -17.53
C GLN A 100 24.45 6.35 -16.03
N ILE A 101 23.45 7.14 -15.67
CA ILE A 101 23.01 7.30 -14.27
C ILE A 101 22.55 5.96 -13.70
N SER A 102 21.76 5.19 -14.46
CA SER A 102 21.27 3.88 -14.03
C SER A 102 22.42 2.88 -13.82
N GLN A 103 23.42 2.87 -14.72
CA GLN A 103 24.60 2.02 -14.61
C GLN A 103 25.48 2.40 -13.41
N ASN A 104 25.69 3.70 -13.18
CA ASN A 104 26.49 4.19 -12.06
C ASN A 104 25.80 3.94 -10.70
N ALA A 105 24.46 3.97 -10.68
CA ALA A 105 23.68 3.69 -9.48
C ALA A 105 23.74 2.23 -9.02
N VAL A 106 24.18 1.28 -9.86
CA VAL A 106 24.34 -0.13 -9.48
C VAL A 106 25.23 -0.31 -8.25
N LYS A 107 26.27 0.53 -8.10
CA LYS A 107 27.22 0.45 -6.98
C LYS A 107 26.84 1.32 -5.79
N SER A 108 26.10 2.41 -6.00
CA SER A 108 25.85 3.45 -4.98
C SER A 108 24.40 3.54 -4.50
N ASN A 109 23.43 3.11 -5.30
CA ASN A 109 22.01 3.14 -4.97
C ASN A 109 21.22 2.05 -5.74
N PRO A 110 21.10 0.84 -5.17
CA PRO A 110 20.42 -0.30 -5.80
C PRO A 110 18.97 -0.01 -6.22
N LYS A 111 18.30 0.93 -5.56
CA LYS A 111 16.90 1.27 -5.83
C LYS A 111 16.70 1.86 -7.23
N LEU A 112 17.62 2.73 -7.69
CA LEU A 112 17.54 3.34 -9.03
C LEU A 112 17.75 2.29 -10.13
N PHE A 113 18.61 1.31 -9.90
CA PHE A 113 18.77 0.18 -10.81
C PHE A 113 17.48 -0.65 -10.90
N TRP A 114 16.87 -0.99 -9.77
CA TRP A 114 15.60 -1.73 -9.79
C TRP A 114 14.44 -0.93 -10.38
N GLU A 115 14.42 0.41 -10.23
CA GLU A 115 13.47 1.26 -10.96
C GLU A 115 13.66 1.18 -12.48
N PHE A 116 14.90 1.23 -12.98
CA PHE A 116 15.22 1.02 -14.40
C PHE A 116 14.79 -0.36 -14.91
N VAL A 117 15.11 -1.42 -14.16
CA VAL A 117 14.73 -2.80 -14.50
C VAL A 117 13.21 -2.94 -14.53
N ASN A 118 12.50 -2.42 -13.53
CA ASN A 118 11.04 -2.49 -13.45
C ASN A 118 10.35 -1.66 -14.54
N GLU A 119 10.92 -0.52 -14.95
CA GLU A 119 10.40 0.25 -16.09
C GLU A 119 10.53 -0.50 -17.42
N ASN A 120 11.56 -1.33 -17.58
CA ASN A 120 11.78 -2.17 -18.78
C ASN A 120 11.08 -3.54 -18.71
N ASN A 121 10.81 -4.06 -17.51
CA ASN A 121 10.16 -5.36 -17.26
C ASN A 121 8.63 -5.27 -17.07
N LYS A 122 7.98 -4.14 -17.39
CA LYS A 122 6.50 -4.01 -17.34
C LYS A 122 5.74 -5.07 -18.16
N ASN A 123 6.44 -5.87 -18.98
CA ASN A 123 5.88 -6.96 -19.79
C ASN A 123 6.12 -8.38 -19.22
N SER A 124 6.69 -8.55 -18.02
CA SER A 124 6.93 -9.89 -17.45
C SER A 124 6.40 -10.01 -16.01
N HIS A 125 5.20 -10.57 -15.87
CA HIS A 125 4.55 -10.93 -14.61
C HIS A 125 5.23 -12.13 -13.92
N LYS A 126 6.40 -11.94 -13.28
CA LYS A 126 6.96 -12.98 -12.39
C LYS A 126 7.51 -12.35 -11.10
N LEU A 127 6.71 -12.41 -10.04
CA LEU A 127 7.19 -12.25 -8.65
C LEU A 127 7.50 -13.66 -8.05
N PRO A 128 8.37 -13.76 -7.03
CA PRO A 128 8.65 -15.03 -6.34
C PRO A 128 7.47 -15.53 -5.51
N ASN A 129 7.42 -16.86 -5.31
CA ASN A 129 6.20 -17.61 -5.02
C ASN A 129 5.98 -18.01 -3.54
N THR A 130 6.73 -17.51 -2.55
CA THR A 130 6.54 -17.95 -1.15
C THR A 130 6.99 -16.93 -0.09
N MET A 131 6.17 -16.76 0.95
CA MET A 131 6.53 -16.23 2.27
C MET A 131 5.66 -16.94 3.32
N SER A 132 6.26 -17.47 4.39
CA SER A 132 5.57 -18.03 5.55
C SER A 132 5.83 -17.18 6.80
N TYR A 133 4.85 -17.10 7.71
CA TYR A 133 5.02 -16.48 9.02
C TYR A 133 4.24 -17.27 10.09
N LEU A 134 4.87 -17.39 11.26
CA LEU A 134 4.79 -18.46 12.27
C LEU A 134 3.62 -18.37 13.27
N ASP A 135 3.33 -19.57 13.83
CA ASP A 135 2.41 -19.90 14.92
C ASP A 135 2.82 -19.31 16.28
N LYS A 136 1.97 -18.46 16.91
CA LYS A 136 2.05 -18.13 18.35
C LYS A 136 0.68 -17.79 18.97
N GLU A 137 0.51 -18.19 20.24
CA GLU A 137 -0.63 -17.91 21.13
C GLU A 137 -0.38 -16.70 22.06
N VAL A 138 -1.45 -16.09 22.60
CA VAL A 138 -1.54 -14.69 23.09
C VAL A 138 -1.91 -14.61 24.58
N ASN A 139 -1.32 -13.67 25.37
CA ASN A 139 -1.68 -13.37 26.77
C ASN A 139 -1.30 -11.94 27.27
N ASN A 140 -2.27 -11.32 27.95
CA ASN A 140 -2.42 -9.90 28.34
C ASN A 140 -1.19 -9.08 28.81
N GLY A 141 -1.20 -7.80 28.41
CA GLY A 141 -0.26 -6.73 28.76
C GLY A 141 0.83 -6.54 27.70
N ASN A 142 1.47 -7.64 27.32
CA ASN A 142 2.39 -7.70 26.20
C ASN A 142 1.65 -7.49 24.87
N ASP A 143 0.40 -7.94 24.75
CA ASP A 143 -0.37 -7.89 23.50
C ASP A 143 -0.61 -6.48 22.96
N ILE A 144 -0.83 -5.48 23.83
CA ILE A 144 -0.97 -4.08 23.41
C ILE A 144 0.35 -3.59 22.83
N ILE A 145 1.47 -3.97 23.45
CA ILE A 145 2.82 -3.61 23.01
C ILE A 145 3.15 -4.35 21.71
N ASP A 146 2.75 -5.62 21.57
CA ASP A 146 2.97 -6.45 20.40
C ASP A 146 2.15 -5.97 19.20
N ILE A 147 0.84 -5.71 19.38
CA ILE A 147 -0.02 -5.11 18.33
C ILE A 147 0.51 -3.74 17.93
N PHE A 148 0.94 -2.92 18.90
CA PHE A 148 1.56 -1.63 18.59
C PHE A 148 2.84 -1.80 17.78
N ASN A 149 3.73 -2.72 18.19
CA ASN A 149 4.98 -2.99 17.51
C ASN A 149 4.75 -3.53 16.10
N GLU A 150 3.77 -4.41 15.90
CA GLU A 150 3.38 -4.89 14.58
C GLU A 150 2.91 -3.73 13.69
N LEU A 151 1.94 -2.93 14.16
CA LEU A 151 1.44 -1.77 13.42
C LEU A 151 2.54 -0.75 13.11
N TRP A 152 3.42 -0.48 14.08
CA TRP A 152 4.52 0.46 13.93
C TRP A 152 5.57 -0.03 12.93
N ASN A 153 5.80 -1.34 12.86
CA ASN A 153 6.79 -1.95 11.98
C ASN A 153 6.25 -2.35 10.60
N ILE A 154 4.96 -2.15 10.32
CA ILE A 154 4.38 -2.35 8.99
C ILE A 154 5.21 -1.66 7.91
N ASN A 155 5.46 -2.39 6.82
CA ASN A 155 6.07 -1.83 5.61
C ASN A 155 5.06 -0.91 4.91
N TYR A 156 5.12 0.38 5.23
CA TYR A 156 4.21 1.40 4.70
C TYR A 156 4.27 1.64 3.18
N LYS A 157 5.20 0.98 2.46
CA LYS A 157 5.35 1.07 1.00
C LYS A 157 4.57 -0.02 0.25
N THR A 158 3.87 -0.90 0.96
CA THR A 158 3.03 -1.92 0.34
C THR A 158 1.73 -1.32 -0.20
N ALA A 159 1.08 -2.06 -1.10
CA ALA A 159 -0.23 -1.70 -1.62
C ALA A 159 -1.31 -1.73 -0.53
N ILE A 160 -2.42 -1.05 -0.81
CA ILE A 160 -3.60 -1.03 0.06
C ILE A 160 -4.25 -2.42 0.07
N GLY A 161 -4.66 -2.87 1.26
CA GLY A 161 -5.33 -4.14 1.47
C GLY A 161 -6.80 -4.15 1.02
N PRO A 162 -7.50 -5.29 1.16
CA PRO A 162 -8.94 -5.42 0.82
C PRO A 162 -9.85 -4.54 1.70
N ASP A 163 -9.34 -4.06 2.83
CA ASP A 163 -9.98 -3.13 3.75
C ASP A 163 -9.92 -1.68 3.29
N GLU A 164 -9.19 -1.38 2.21
CA GLU A 164 -8.95 -0.05 1.65
C GLU A 164 -8.17 0.90 2.58
N ILE A 165 -7.55 0.36 3.64
CA ILE A 165 -6.77 1.14 4.60
C ILE A 165 -5.29 1.09 4.20
N SER A 166 -4.66 2.26 4.07
CA SER A 166 -3.23 2.30 3.71
C SER A 166 -2.36 1.82 4.88
N PRO A 167 -1.31 1.01 4.62
CA PRO A 167 -0.39 0.59 5.67
C PRO A 167 0.38 1.78 6.29
N LEU A 168 0.50 2.90 5.57
CA LEU A 168 1.01 4.16 6.10
C LEU A 168 0.09 4.78 7.16
N PHE A 169 -1.23 4.71 6.95
CA PHE A 169 -2.21 5.17 7.93
C PHE A 169 -2.15 4.33 9.20
N LEU A 170 -2.16 3.00 9.06
CA LEU A 170 -2.04 2.07 10.19
C LEU A 170 -0.79 2.36 11.03
N LYS A 171 0.36 2.55 10.36
CA LYS A 171 1.63 2.89 11.02
C LYS A 171 1.58 4.23 11.76
N LYS A 172 1.05 5.28 11.12
CA LYS A 172 0.98 6.62 11.74
C LYS A 172 -0.06 6.72 12.86
N CYS A 173 -1.12 5.93 12.76
CA CYS A 173 -2.22 5.90 13.73
C CYS A 173 -2.09 4.74 14.73
N ALA A 174 -0.97 4.01 14.74
CA ALA A 174 -0.76 2.85 15.60
C ALA A 174 -1.12 3.12 17.06
N PHE A 175 -0.68 4.25 17.62
CA PHE A 175 -0.98 4.65 18.99
C PHE A 175 -2.50 4.80 19.27
N LEU A 176 -3.27 5.28 18.30
CA LEU A 176 -4.72 5.47 18.43
C LEU A 176 -5.50 4.19 18.16
N LEU A 177 -4.99 3.33 17.26
CA LEU A 177 -5.68 2.13 16.81
C LEU A 177 -5.44 0.92 17.72
N THR A 178 -4.26 0.85 18.35
CA THR A 178 -3.85 -0.30 19.16
C THR A 178 -4.89 -0.66 20.24
N PRO A 179 -5.43 0.26 21.05
CA PRO A 179 -6.42 -0.09 22.08
C PRO A 179 -7.71 -0.66 21.49
N ALA A 180 -8.20 -0.06 20.40
CA ALA A 180 -9.42 -0.50 19.72
C ALA A 180 -9.25 -1.87 19.06
N ILE A 181 -8.11 -2.11 18.39
CA ILE A 181 -7.77 -3.38 17.75
C ILE A 181 -7.60 -4.47 18.81
N THR A 182 -6.90 -4.19 19.92
CA THR A 182 -6.72 -5.14 21.02
C THR A 182 -8.07 -5.56 21.61
N SER A 183 -8.95 -4.59 21.88
CA SER A 183 -10.27 -4.89 22.43
C SER A 183 -11.12 -5.72 21.47
N LEU A 184 -11.02 -5.47 20.16
CA LEU A 184 -11.76 -6.21 19.14
C LEU A 184 -11.22 -7.63 18.96
N PHE A 185 -9.89 -7.79 18.98
CA PHE A 185 -9.22 -9.08 18.92
C PHE A 185 -9.60 -9.96 20.12
N ASN A 186 -9.54 -9.40 21.34
CA ASN A 186 -9.91 -10.13 22.56
C ASN A 186 -11.38 -10.58 22.54
N LYS A 187 -12.28 -9.76 21.99
CA LYS A 187 -13.69 -10.11 21.81
C LYS A 187 -13.88 -11.22 20.78
N TYR A 188 -13.15 -11.17 19.66
CA TYR A 188 -13.13 -12.25 18.66
C TYR A 188 -12.64 -13.56 19.25
N PHE A 189 -11.50 -13.52 19.94
CA PHE A 189 -10.91 -14.68 20.58
C PHE A 189 -11.87 -15.31 21.60
N SER A 190 -12.50 -14.50 22.46
CA SER A 190 -13.48 -14.98 23.44
C SER A 190 -14.67 -15.68 22.79
N ARG A 191 -15.26 -15.10 21.73
CA ARG A 191 -16.37 -15.74 20.99
C ARG A 191 -15.93 -17.03 20.30
N THR A 192 -14.71 -17.07 19.75
CA THR A 192 -14.21 -18.31 19.14
C THR A 192 -13.99 -19.41 20.17
N MET A 193 -13.50 -19.08 21.36
CA MET A 193 -13.36 -20.04 22.47
C MET A 193 -14.73 -20.53 22.95
N GLU A 194 -15.72 -19.66 23.07
CA GLU A 194 -17.11 -20.07 23.38
C GLU A 194 -17.66 -21.04 22.33
N ILE A 195 -17.52 -20.73 21.03
CA ILE A 195 -17.99 -21.60 19.95
C ILE A 195 -17.29 -22.97 19.99
N LEU A 196 -16.00 -23.01 20.29
CA LEU A 196 -15.22 -24.25 20.41
C LEU A 196 -15.64 -25.08 21.64
N ILE A 197 -15.91 -24.44 22.78
CA ILE A 197 -16.39 -25.10 24.01
C ILE A 197 -17.79 -25.71 23.81
N TYR A 198 -18.65 -25.04 23.05
CA TYR A 198 -20.00 -25.53 22.72
C TYR A 198 -20.03 -26.46 21.49
N ASN A 199 -18.89 -26.77 20.88
CA ASN A 199 -18.83 -27.67 19.74
C ASN A 199 -19.01 -29.15 20.20
N PRO A 200 -20.04 -29.87 19.73
CA PRO A 200 -20.35 -31.22 20.19
C PRO A 200 -19.25 -32.25 19.91
N ASP A 201 -18.42 -32.05 18.87
CA ASP A 201 -17.30 -32.94 18.56
C ASP A 201 -16.11 -32.71 19.52
N PHE A 202 -15.92 -31.48 19.97
CA PHE A 202 -14.91 -31.14 20.98
C PHE A 202 -15.30 -31.71 22.34
N GLN A 203 -16.58 -31.58 22.74
CA GLN A 203 -17.12 -32.17 23.96
C GLN A 203 -17.02 -33.71 23.98
N LYS A 204 -17.26 -34.37 22.84
CA LYS A 204 -17.05 -35.82 22.71
C LYS A 204 -15.59 -36.22 22.89
N LYS A 205 -14.65 -35.49 22.27
CA LYS A 205 -13.21 -35.73 22.46
C LYS A 205 -12.77 -35.53 23.91
N GLN A 206 -13.28 -34.50 24.58
CA GLN A 206 -12.94 -34.22 25.98
C GLN A 206 -13.55 -35.27 26.93
N GLN A 207 -14.76 -35.77 26.66
CA GLN A 207 -15.33 -36.91 27.37
C GLN A 207 -14.54 -38.21 27.14
N MET A 208 -14.03 -38.46 25.94
CA MET A 208 -13.19 -39.64 25.66
C MET A 208 -11.85 -39.56 26.41
N LEU A 209 -11.21 -38.38 26.43
CA LEU A 209 -9.96 -38.14 27.14
C LEU A 209 -10.13 -38.29 28.66
N ASN A 210 -11.21 -37.73 29.22
CA ASN A 210 -11.52 -37.85 30.64
C ASN A 210 -11.86 -39.29 31.04
N LYS A 211 -12.53 -40.06 30.18
CA LYS A 211 -12.77 -41.50 30.39
C LYS A 211 -11.48 -42.32 30.35
N GLN A 212 -10.54 -41.97 29.46
CA GLN A 212 -9.23 -42.60 29.42
C GLN A 212 -8.43 -42.29 30.70
N LEU A 213 -8.38 -41.04 31.14
CA LEU A 213 -7.70 -40.65 32.39
C LEU A 213 -8.29 -41.32 33.64
N LEU A 214 -9.61 -41.45 33.72
CA LEU A 214 -10.28 -42.18 34.80
C LEU A 214 -10.04 -43.70 34.77
N SER A 215 -9.59 -44.26 33.64
CA SER A 215 -9.20 -45.68 33.56
C SER A 215 -7.77 -45.97 34.03
N TYR A 216 -7.01 -44.90 34.33
CA TYR A 216 -5.65 -44.97 34.88
C TYR A 216 -5.58 -44.71 36.40
N ILE A 217 -6.71 -44.42 37.04
CA ILE A 217 -6.87 -44.29 38.51
C ILE A 217 -7.64 -45.52 39.00
#